data_AF-A0A955NF10-F1
#
_entry.id   AF-A0A955NF10-F1
#
_cell.length_a   1.000
_cell.length_b   1.000
_cell.length_c   1.000
_cell.angle_alpha   90.00
_cell.angle_beta   90.00
_cell.angle_gamma   90.00
#
_symmetry.space_group_name_H-M   'P 1'
#
loop_
_entity.id
_entity.type
_entity.pdbx_description
1 polymer ?
#
loop_
_entity_poly.entity_id
_entity_poly.type
_entity_poly.pdbx_seq_one_letter_code
_entity_poly.pdbx_strand_id
1 'polypeptide(L)'
;GLFLVYTRRGAENDHVFRHRAPLFIAQVDPDTLCVLRETERVLVPERGARLGNFGITDVKNNETWVTVAEWMQPVGIEKYGSDNTIYVAKIRWTP
;
A
#
# COMPACT_ATOMS: atom_id res chain seq x y z
N GLY A 1 17.50 -1.61 5.70
CA GLY A 1 16.65 -1.18 6.83
C GLY A 1 15.41 -2.06 6.91
N LEU A 2 14.63 -1.94 7.99
CA LEU A 2 13.33 -2.60 8.12
C LEU A 2 12.22 -1.67 7.59
N PHE A 3 11.29 -2.19 6.80
CA PHE A 3 10.20 -1.42 6.23
C PHE A 3 8.86 -2.13 6.46
N LEU A 4 7.80 -1.34 6.63
CA LEU A 4 6.44 -1.83 6.80
C LEU A 4 5.55 -1.32 5.66
N VAL A 5 4.82 -2.23 5.03
CA VAL A 5 3.72 -1.91 4.11
C VAL A 5 2.40 -2.07 4.84
N TYR A 6 1.57 -1.03 4.85
CA TYR A 6 0.37 -1.00 5.69
C TYR A 6 -0.71 -0.06 5.16
N THR A 7 -1.87 -0.09 5.81
CA THR A 7 -2.98 0.84 5.58
C THR A 7 -3.25 1.60 6.88
N ARG A 8 -3.76 2.83 6.80
CA ARG A 8 -4.13 3.63 7.98
C ARG A 8 -5.28 4.60 7.69
N ARG A 9 -5.89 5.11 8.76
CA ARG A 9 -6.83 6.25 8.71
C ARG A 9 -6.09 7.57 8.51
N GLY A 10 -6.84 8.64 8.26
CA GLY A 10 -6.31 10.01 8.18
C GLY A 10 -5.54 10.27 6.87
N ALA A 11 -6.00 9.65 5.79
CA ALA A 11 -5.46 9.82 4.44
C ALA A 11 -6.59 10.14 3.44
N GLU A 12 -7.63 10.84 3.91
CA GLU A 12 -8.83 11.20 3.12
C GLU A 12 -9.56 9.98 2.51
N ASN A 13 -9.41 8.83 3.16
CA ASN A 13 -9.85 7.52 2.69
C ASN A 13 -11.04 6.95 3.49
N ASP A 14 -11.84 7.80 4.15
CA ASP A 14 -12.98 7.38 4.96
C ASP A 14 -14.09 6.70 4.15
N HIS A 15 -14.12 6.95 2.84
CA HIS A 15 -15.03 6.29 1.91
C HIS A 15 -14.59 4.86 1.56
N VAL A 16 -13.34 4.48 1.85
CA VAL A 16 -12.81 3.13 1.64
C VAL A 16 -13.16 2.25 2.83
N PHE A 17 -13.76 1.10 2.56
CA PHE A 17 -14.16 0.16 3.61
C PHE A 17 -12.96 -0.24 4.49
N ARG A 18 -13.06 0.08 5.79
CA ARG A 18 -12.04 -0.14 6.82
C ARG A 18 -10.67 0.50 6.50
N HIS A 19 -10.67 1.57 5.69
CA HIS A 19 -9.46 2.32 5.34
C HIS A 19 -8.39 1.45 4.65
N ARG A 20 -8.81 0.39 3.94
CA ARG A 20 -7.93 -0.61 3.31
C ARG A 20 -7.24 -0.14 2.03
N ALA A 21 -7.16 1.15 1.80
CA ALA A 21 -6.40 1.79 0.73
C ALA A 21 -6.17 3.26 1.14
N PRO A 22 -5.07 3.91 0.74
CA PRO A 22 -3.97 3.37 -0.08
C PRO A 22 -3.08 2.40 0.71
N LEU A 23 -2.19 1.69 0.02
CA LEU A 23 -1.05 1.05 0.69
C LEU A 23 0.05 2.10 0.89
N PHE A 24 0.51 2.23 2.12
CA PHE A 24 1.68 3.02 2.49
C PHE A 24 2.90 2.12 2.64
N ILE A 25 4.09 2.69 2.47
CA ILE A 25 5.36 2.12 2.90
C ILE A 25 6.11 3.14 3.73
N ALA A 26 6.75 2.70 4.81
CA ALA A 26 7.60 3.53 5.64
C ALA A 26 8.71 2.68 6.29
N GLN A 27 9.82 3.33 6.64
CA GLN A 27 10.89 2.70 7.41
C GLN A 27 10.45 2.52 8.87
N VAL A 28 10.91 1.43 9.49
CA VAL A 28 10.73 1.13 10.91
C VAL A 28 12.06 1.30 11.62
N ASP A 29 12.03 1.98 12.75
CA ASP A 29 13.13 2.01 13.71
C ASP A 29 13.15 0.68 14.49
N PRO A 30 14.20 -0.15 14.38
CA PRO A 30 14.26 -1.46 15.03
C PRO A 30 14.40 -1.38 16.55
N ASP A 31 14.87 -0.24 17.10
CA ASP A 31 15.07 -0.09 18.55
C ASP A 31 13.75 0.30 19.24
N THR A 32 13.00 1.22 18.65
CA THR A 32 11.71 1.69 19.19
C THR A 32 10.50 0.91 18.67
N LEU A 33 10.69 0.07 17.65
CA LEU A 33 9.63 -0.66 16.93
C LEU A 33 8.54 0.25 16.36
N CYS A 34 8.89 1.51 16.08
CA CYS A 34 7.98 2.53 15.56
C CYS A 34 8.25 2.83 14.10
N VAL A 35 7.19 3.20 13.38
CA VAL A 35 7.32 3.72 12.01
C VAL A 35 7.91 5.13 12.05
N LEU A 36 8.94 5.38 11.25
CA LEU A 36 9.49 6.71 11.00
C LEU A 36 8.54 7.47 10.06
N ARG A 37 7.66 8.28 10.65
CA ARG A 37 6.51 8.88 9.96
C ARG A 37 6.89 9.75 8.77
N GLU A 38 8.02 10.45 8.86
CA GLU A 38 8.59 11.29 7.82
C GLU A 38 9.05 10.52 6.57
N THR A 39 9.24 9.20 6.70
CA THR A 39 9.60 8.31 5.58
C THR A 39 8.38 7.69 4.90
N GLU A 40 7.16 7.94 5.41
CA GLU A 40 5.94 7.37 4.86
C GLU A 40 5.66 7.89 3.44
N ARG A 41 5.37 6.97 2.52
CA ARG A 41 4.97 7.27 1.15
C ARG A 41 3.84 6.34 0.71
N VAL A 42 3.01 6.82 -0.21
CA VAL A 42 2.03 5.96 -0.89
C VAL A 42 2.77 4.99 -1.81
N LEU A 43 2.57 3.70 -1.59
CA LEU A 43 3.11 2.61 -2.41
C LEU A 43 2.13 2.20 -3.52
N VAL A 44 0.84 2.09 -3.20
CA VAL A 44 -0.25 1.83 -4.14
C VAL A 44 -1.36 2.85 -3.87
N PRO A 45 -1.81 3.62 -4.88
CA PRO A 45 -2.80 4.66 -4.69
C PRO A 45 -4.17 4.10 -4.30
N GLU A 46 -5.01 4.99 -3.82
CA GLU A 46 -6.40 4.75 -3.49
C GLU A 46 -7.26 5.31 -4.63
N ARG A 47 -8.19 4.50 -5.18
CA ARG A 47 -9.08 4.89 -6.28
C ARG A 47 -10.55 4.47 -6.01
N GLY A 48 -10.93 4.36 -4.75
CA GLY A 48 -12.24 3.95 -4.24
C GLY A 48 -12.31 2.49 -3.81
N ALA A 49 -11.67 1.60 -4.57
CA ALA A 49 -11.63 0.18 -4.24
C ALA A 49 -10.74 -0.06 -3.01
N ARG A 50 -11.20 -0.96 -2.12
CA ARG A 50 -10.33 -1.48 -1.06
C ARG A 50 -9.27 -2.40 -1.65
N LEU A 51 -8.06 -2.34 -1.10
CA LEU A 51 -6.99 -3.26 -1.44
C LEU A 51 -7.05 -4.48 -0.50
N GLY A 52 -6.98 -5.66 -1.10
CA GLY A 52 -7.08 -6.95 -0.40
C GLY A 52 -5.85 -7.27 0.45
N ASN A 53 -5.62 -8.55 0.69
CA ASN A 53 -4.27 -8.98 1.10
C ASN A 53 -3.34 -8.80 -0.09
N PHE A 54 -2.11 -8.40 0.16
CA PHE A 54 -1.10 -8.18 -0.87
C PHE A 54 0.01 -9.21 -0.75
N GLY A 55 0.65 -9.51 -1.89
CA GLY A 55 1.84 -10.35 -1.94
C GLY A 55 3.10 -9.50 -1.81
N ILE A 56 4.13 -10.08 -1.20
CA ILE A 56 5.50 -9.55 -1.21
C ILE A 56 6.40 -10.62 -1.82
N THR A 57 7.28 -10.23 -2.74
CA THR A 57 8.24 -11.14 -3.35
C THR A 57 9.57 -10.44 -3.56
N ASP A 58 10.65 -11.02 -3.03
CA ASP A 58 12.00 -10.60 -3.36
C ASP A 58 12.36 -11.14 -4.74
N VAL A 59 12.50 -10.25 -5.71
CA VAL A 59 12.73 -10.60 -7.12
C VAL A 59 14.23 -10.71 -7.41
N LYS A 60 15.04 -9.89 -6.73
CA LYS A 60 16.52 -9.94 -6.72
C LYS A 60 17.06 -9.13 -5.54
N ASN A 61 18.37 -9.17 -5.31
CA ASN A 61 19.03 -8.57 -4.14
C ASN A 61 18.66 -7.10 -3.83
N ASN A 62 18.30 -6.30 -4.84
CA ASN A 62 17.96 -4.89 -4.66
C ASN A 62 16.55 -4.54 -5.17
N GLU A 63 15.67 -5.53 -5.32
CA GLU A 63 14.31 -5.29 -5.82
C GLU A 63 13.29 -6.24 -5.19
N THR A 64 12.30 -5.64 -4.51
CA THR A 64 11.16 -6.33 -3.91
C THR A 64 9.88 -5.85 -4.57
N TRP A 65 8.97 -6.76 -4.89
CA TRP A 65 7.68 -6.43 -5.49
C TRP A 65 6.57 -6.58 -4.46
N VAL A 66 5.64 -5.63 -4.48
CA VAL A 66 4.37 -5.69 -3.77
C VAL A 66 3.24 -5.78 -4.78
N THR A 67 2.45 -6.85 -4.71
CA THR A 67 1.37 -7.13 -5.65
C THR A 67 0.01 -7.09 -4.95
N VAL A 68 -0.95 -6.41 -5.55
CA VAL A 68 -2.31 -6.31 -5.00
C VAL A 68 -3.31 -6.00 -6.10
N ALA A 69 -4.55 -6.45 -5.94
CA ALA A 69 -5.65 -6.10 -6.84
C ALA A 69 -6.66 -5.22 -6.12
N GLU A 70 -7.26 -4.30 -6.87
CA GLU A 70 -8.47 -3.61 -6.45
C GLU A 70 -9.59 -4.62 -6.24
N TRP A 71 -10.18 -4.62 -5.05
CA TRP A 71 -11.38 -5.40 -4.81
C TRP A 71 -12.60 -4.49 -4.95
N MET A 72 -13.29 -4.64 -6.08
CA MET A 72 -14.40 -3.78 -6.52
C MET A 72 -15.68 -3.93 -5.67
N GLN A 73 -15.60 -3.51 -4.40
CA GLN A 73 -16.70 -3.52 -3.44
C GLN A 73 -16.67 -2.30 -2.50
N PRO A 74 -17.83 -1.72 -2.14
CA PRO A 74 -19.18 -2.05 -2.66
C PRO A 74 -19.37 -1.54 -4.10
N VAL A 75 -20.50 -1.86 -4.74
CA VAL A 75 -20.86 -1.31 -6.06
C VAL A 75 -20.87 0.22 -6.02
N GLY A 76 -20.38 0.88 -7.07
CA GLY A 76 -20.34 2.35 -7.17
C GLY A 76 -19.01 2.99 -6.76
N ILE A 77 -18.00 2.19 -6.43
CA ILE A 77 -16.65 2.66 -6.09
C ILE A 77 -15.86 3.16 -7.30
N GLU A 78 -16.26 2.78 -8.51
CA GLU A 78 -15.66 3.21 -9.79
C GLU A 78 -15.75 4.72 -10.01
N LYS A 79 -16.67 5.40 -9.31
CA LYS A 79 -16.77 6.87 -9.30
C LYS A 79 -15.51 7.57 -8.76
N TYR A 80 -14.68 6.84 -8.00
CA TYR A 80 -13.39 7.31 -7.49
C TYR A 80 -12.21 6.90 -8.40
N GLY A 81 -12.47 6.17 -9.51
CA GLY A 81 -11.50 5.87 -10.55
C GLY A 81 -10.95 4.43 -10.56
N SER A 82 -11.38 3.54 -9.66
CA SER A 82 -11.02 2.13 -9.68
C SER A 82 -11.68 1.40 -10.85
N ASP A 83 -10.95 0.46 -11.43
CA ASP A 83 -11.31 -0.27 -12.64
C ASP A 83 -10.88 -1.75 -12.58
N ASN A 84 -10.73 -2.28 -11.36
CA ASN A 84 -10.26 -3.64 -11.08
C ASN A 84 -8.78 -3.86 -11.47
N THR A 85 -7.96 -2.82 -11.37
CA THR A 85 -6.53 -2.91 -11.70
C THR A 85 -5.78 -3.83 -10.75
N ILE A 86 -4.81 -4.55 -11.32
CA ILE A 86 -3.78 -5.29 -10.59
C ILE A 86 -2.52 -4.43 -10.57
N TYR A 87 -2.06 -4.08 -9.37
CA TYR A 87 -0.84 -3.32 -9.15
C TYR A 87 0.35 -4.24 -8.91
N VAL A 88 1.48 -3.85 -9.48
CA VAL A 88 2.81 -4.39 -9.18
C VAL A 88 3.72 -3.22 -8.82
N ALA A 89 3.81 -2.91 -7.54
CA ALA A 89 4.68 -1.86 -7.03
C ALA A 89 6.10 -2.40 -6.84
N LYS A 90 7.08 -1.79 -7.52
CA LYS A 90 8.48 -2.22 -7.50
C LYS A 90 9.28 -1.33 -6.55
N ILE A 91 9.75 -1.90 -5.46
CA ILE A 91 10.64 -1.22 -4.53
C ILE A 91 12.06 -1.49 -4.98
N ARG A 92 12.80 -0.43 -5.29
CA ARG A 92 14.23 -0.50 -5.67
C ARG A 92 15.05 -0.05 -4.47
N TRP A 93 15.87 -0.96 -3.95
CA TRP A 93 16.72 -0.70 -2.81
C TRP A 93 18.07 -0.17 -3.27
N THR A 94 18.56 0.87 -2.60
CA THR A 94 19.95 1.29 -2.73
C THR A 94 20.79 0.38 -1.82
N PRO A 95 21.92 -0.17 -2.30
CA PRO A 95 22.86 -0.91 -1.46
C PRO A 95 23.35 -0.11 -0.25
#